data_AF-A0A8I2ADU1-F1
#
_entry.id   AF-A0A8I2ADU1-F1
#
_cell.length_a   1.000
_cell.length_b   1.000
_cell.length_c   1.000
_cell.angle_alpha   90.00
_cell.angle_beta   90.00
_cell.angle_gamma   90.00
#
_symmetry.space_group_name_H-M   'P 1'
#
loop_
_entity.id
_entity.type
_entity.pdbx_description
1 polymer ?
#
loop_
_entity_poly.entity_id
_entity_poly.type
_entity_poly.pdbx_seq_one_letter_code
_entity_poly.pdbx_strand_id
1 'polypeptide(L)'
;MIKGIQKSKFGIITYIILLVFLALMAGIGSLMKYVLLPGIQRNSKYGADINLEFLGMDRHQWGTIHLITSKIFITLIILHIILHWDMIICILDKMIPRKLVRSWFLAILAIITLTQFINPFLASPALVSYENNYRNTAERVESEPN
;
A
#
# COMPACT_ATOMS: atom_id res chain seq x y z
N MET A 1 37.42 7.95 -17.13
CA MET A 1 36.60 6.80 -17.57
C MET A 1 35.90 6.04 -16.42
N ILE A 2 36.46 6.01 -15.20
CA ILE A 2 35.91 5.26 -14.04
C ILE A 2 34.61 5.89 -13.46
N LYS A 3 34.43 7.22 -13.60
CA LYS A 3 33.28 7.97 -13.05
C LYS A 3 31.94 7.62 -13.72
N GLY A 4 31.94 7.21 -14.99
CA GLY A 4 30.72 6.84 -15.74
C GLY A 4 30.18 5.45 -15.41
N ILE A 5 31.08 4.47 -15.20
CA ILE A 5 30.72 3.08 -14.89
C ILE A 5 30.08 2.99 -13.50
N GLN A 6 30.58 3.71 -12.50
CA GLN A 6 30.02 3.69 -11.14
C GLN A 6 28.61 4.31 -11.07
N LYS A 7 28.35 5.37 -11.84
CA LYS A 7 27.02 6.01 -11.95
C LYS A 7 25.96 5.05 -12.51
N SER A 8 26.34 4.22 -13.50
CA SER A 8 25.44 3.22 -14.09
C SER A 8 25.07 2.08 -13.13
N LYS A 9 26.04 1.58 -12.35
CA LYS A 9 25.84 0.50 -11.37
C LYS A 9 24.91 0.95 -10.24
N PHE A 10 25.12 2.17 -9.73
CA PHE A 10 24.27 2.74 -8.68
C PHE A 10 22.81 2.88 -9.13
N GLY A 11 22.58 3.37 -10.35
CA GLY A 11 21.23 3.47 -10.91
C GLY A 11 20.53 2.11 -11.02
N ILE A 12 21.22 1.09 -11.54
CA ILE A 12 20.68 -0.28 -11.65
C ILE A 12 20.34 -0.86 -10.28
N ILE A 13 21.21 -0.67 -9.27
CA ILE A 13 20.94 -1.12 -7.90
C ILE A 13 19.70 -0.44 -7.34
N THR A 14 19.56 0.87 -7.50
CA THR A 14 18.36 1.59 -7.06
C THR A 14 17.09 1.06 -7.73
N TYR A 15 17.13 0.75 -9.03
CA TYR A 15 15.99 0.15 -9.72
C TYR A 15 15.62 -1.24 -9.21
N ILE A 16 16.61 -2.10 -8.97
CA ILE A 16 16.38 -3.45 -8.42
C ILE A 16 15.77 -3.35 -7.02
N ILE A 17 16.31 -2.47 -6.15
CA ILE A 17 15.77 -2.25 -4.80
C ILE A 17 14.33 -1.77 -4.87
N LEU A 18 14.03 -0.76 -5.70
CA LEU A 18 12.67 -0.25 -5.86
C LEU A 18 11.70 -1.33 -6.39
N LEU A 19 12.14 -2.15 -7.34
CA LEU A 19 11.32 -3.24 -7.88
C LEU A 19 11.01 -4.30 -6.81
N VAL A 20 12.00 -4.68 -6.00
CA VAL A 20 11.81 -5.64 -4.90
C VAL A 20 10.84 -5.08 -3.86
N PHE A 21 11.00 -3.82 -3.44
CA PHE A 21 10.07 -3.21 -2.49
C PHE A 21 8.66 -3.08 -3.07
N LEU A 22 8.52 -2.76 -4.37
CA LEU A 22 7.22 -2.72 -5.03
C LEU A 22 6.56 -4.11 -5.05
N ALA A 23 7.31 -5.16 -5.38
CA ALA A 23 6.83 -6.53 -5.37
C ALA A 23 6.43 -6.99 -3.96
N LEU A 24 7.23 -6.66 -2.94
CA LEU A 24 6.89 -6.93 -1.53
C LEU A 24 5.60 -6.23 -1.12
N MET A 25 5.46 -4.95 -1.46
CA MET A 25 4.27 -4.16 -1.18
C MET A 25 3.01 -4.78 -1.83
N ALA A 26 3.08 -5.07 -3.13
CA ALA A 26 1.97 -5.70 -3.86
C ALA A 26 1.67 -7.11 -3.31
N GLY A 27 2.71 -7.88 -2.98
CA GLY A 27 2.60 -9.23 -2.42
C GLY A 27 1.91 -9.24 -1.06
N ILE A 28 2.35 -8.41 -0.12
CA ILE A 28 1.74 -8.32 1.22
C ILE A 28 0.31 -7.78 1.12
N GLY A 29 0.06 -6.78 0.27
CA GLY A 29 -1.29 -6.28 0.02
C GLY A 29 -2.23 -7.37 -0.52
N SER A 30 -1.72 -8.20 -1.43
CA SER A 30 -2.45 -9.35 -1.98
C SER A 30 -2.67 -10.46 -0.95
N LEU A 31 -1.63 -10.80 -0.17
CA LEU A 31 -1.73 -11.73 0.96
C LEU A 31 -2.86 -11.31 1.91
N MET A 32 -2.86 -10.04 2.28
CA MET A 32 -3.88 -9.45 3.14
C MET A 32 -5.27 -9.45 2.50
N LYS A 33 -5.38 -9.23 1.19
CA LYS A 33 -6.68 -9.20 0.53
C LYS A 33 -7.28 -10.60 0.33
N TYR A 34 -6.47 -11.58 -0.03
CA TYR A 34 -6.95 -12.87 -0.54
C TYR A 34 -6.73 -14.05 0.41
N VAL A 35 -5.70 -14.00 1.26
CA VAL A 35 -5.37 -15.07 2.20
C VAL A 35 -5.85 -14.72 3.61
N LEU A 36 -5.44 -13.58 4.14
CA LEU A 36 -5.80 -13.13 5.49
C LEU A 36 -7.10 -12.33 5.48
N LEU A 37 -8.20 -13.01 5.09
CA LEU A 37 -9.51 -12.39 4.87
C LEU A 37 -9.97 -11.51 6.06
N PRO A 38 -10.68 -10.40 5.78
CA PRO A 38 -11.26 -9.56 6.84
C PRO A 38 -12.35 -10.33 7.61
N GLY A 39 -12.57 -9.97 8.87
CA GLY A 39 -13.38 -10.74 9.83
C GLY A 39 -14.75 -11.19 9.31
N ILE A 40 -15.49 -10.32 8.60
CA ILE A 40 -16.81 -10.66 8.02
C ILE A 40 -16.68 -11.80 6.98
N GLN A 41 -15.72 -11.69 6.05
CA GLN A 41 -15.51 -12.69 5.00
C GLN A 41 -14.93 -13.99 5.56
N ARG A 42 -14.03 -13.87 6.54
CA ARG A 42 -13.47 -15.01 7.27
C ARG A 42 -14.58 -15.80 7.96
N ASN A 43 -15.44 -15.13 8.72
CA ASN A 43 -16.53 -15.77 9.44
C ASN A 43 -17.53 -16.44 8.48
N SER A 44 -17.81 -15.82 7.33
CA SER A 44 -18.66 -16.41 6.30
C SER A 44 -18.05 -17.65 5.64
N LYS A 45 -16.72 -17.74 5.52
CA LYS A 45 -16.05 -18.83 4.79
C LYS A 45 -15.62 -19.99 5.69
N TYR A 46 -15.17 -19.69 6.91
CA TYR A 46 -14.59 -20.68 7.81
C TYR A 46 -15.41 -20.89 9.09
N GLY A 47 -16.35 -19.98 9.42
CA GLY A 47 -17.08 -19.99 10.68
C GLY A 47 -16.55 -18.94 11.68
N ALA A 48 -17.32 -18.69 12.75
CA ALA A 48 -16.91 -17.80 13.83
C ALA A 48 -15.69 -18.35 14.59
N ASP A 49 -14.96 -17.47 15.28
CA ASP A 49 -13.86 -17.81 16.20
C ASP A 49 -12.59 -18.45 15.60
N ILE A 50 -12.44 -18.47 14.27
CA ILE A 50 -11.22 -18.94 13.60
C ILE A 50 -10.31 -17.75 13.27
N ASN A 51 -9.04 -17.82 13.65
CA ASN A 51 -8.03 -16.86 13.20
C ASN A 51 -7.26 -17.39 11.99
N LEU A 52 -7.00 -16.51 11.02
CA LEU A 52 -6.18 -16.81 9.85
C LEU A 52 -4.80 -16.23 10.10
N GLU A 53 -3.79 -17.08 9.98
CA GLU A 53 -2.40 -16.71 10.18
C GLU A 53 -1.58 -17.14 8.97
N PHE A 54 -0.55 -16.36 8.68
CA PHE A 54 0.48 -16.70 7.71
C PHE A 54 1.84 -16.47 8.35
N LEU A 55 2.70 -17.49 8.34
CA LEU A 55 3.98 -17.50 9.07
C LEU A 55 3.83 -17.16 10.56
N GLY A 56 2.76 -17.64 11.20
CA GLY A 56 2.47 -17.40 12.62
C GLY A 56 2.10 -15.95 12.95
N MET A 57 1.74 -15.15 11.94
CA MET A 57 1.29 -13.78 12.09
C MET A 57 -0.10 -13.57 11.52
N ASP A 58 -0.91 -12.80 12.25
CA ASP A 58 -2.27 -12.47 11.87
C ASP A 58 -2.34 -11.30 10.86
N ARG A 59 -3.55 -10.99 10.41
CA ARG A 59 -3.82 -9.86 9.52
C ARG A 59 -3.27 -8.54 10.08
N HIS A 60 -3.40 -8.27 11.37
CA HIS A 60 -3.01 -6.99 11.95
C HIS A 60 -1.49 -6.82 11.93
N GLN A 61 -0.75 -7.87 12.27
CA GLN A 61 0.72 -7.89 12.25
C GLN A 61 1.26 -7.71 10.82
N TRP A 62 0.71 -8.44 9.85
CA TRP A 62 1.05 -8.23 8.43
C TRP A 62 0.67 -6.83 7.94
N GLY A 63 -0.43 -6.26 8.43
CA GLY A 63 -0.80 -4.87 8.18
C GLY A 63 0.25 -3.88 8.70
N THR A 64 0.78 -4.08 9.90
CA THR A 64 1.86 -3.27 10.46
C THR A 64 3.14 -3.38 9.62
N ILE A 65 3.54 -4.60 9.22
CA ILE A 65 4.70 -4.83 8.35
C ILE A 65 4.50 -4.14 7.00
N HIS A 66 3.31 -4.25 6.41
CA HIS A 66 2.96 -3.59 5.15
C HIS A 66 3.12 -2.07 5.25
N LEU A 67 2.62 -1.48 6.35
CA LEU A 67 2.69 -0.04 6.57
C LEU A 67 4.14 0.44 6.79
N ILE A 68 4.96 -0.28 7.55
CA ILE A 68 6.38 0.04 7.73
C ILE A 68 7.12 -0.05 6.39
N THR A 69 6.88 -1.13 5.63
CA THR A 69 7.47 -1.33 4.30
C THR A 69 7.05 -0.21 3.34
N SER A 70 5.79 0.24 3.42
CA SER A 70 5.27 1.37 2.64
C SER A 70 6.06 2.65 2.89
N LYS A 71 6.30 2.97 4.17
CA LYS A 71 7.03 4.18 4.57
C LYS A 71 8.45 4.15 4.05
N ILE A 72 9.15 3.02 4.19
CA ILE A 72 10.51 2.84 3.66
C ILE A 72 10.51 3.00 2.14
N PHE A 73 9.54 2.38 1.44
CA PHE A 73 9.44 2.50 -0.01
C PHE A 73 9.20 3.94 -0.48
N ILE A 74 8.32 4.69 0.20
CA ILE A 74 8.11 6.12 -0.07
C ILE A 74 9.41 6.91 0.11
N THR A 75 10.15 6.69 1.20
CA THR A 75 11.45 7.34 1.42
C THR A 75 12.44 7.02 0.30
N LEU A 76 12.52 5.76 -0.14
CA LEU A 76 13.38 5.34 -1.24
C LEU A 76 12.98 5.97 -2.57
N ILE A 77 11.68 6.11 -2.85
CA ILE A 77 11.19 6.78 -4.06
C ILE A 77 11.51 8.28 -4.04
N ILE A 78 11.34 8.96 -2.90
CA ILE A 78 11.73 10.37 -2.75
C ILE A 78 13.24 10.52 -3.00
N LEU A 79 14.05 9.67 -2.38
CA LEU A 79 15.49 9.68 -2.58
C LEU A 79 15.85 9.42 -4.06
N HIS A 80 15.18 8.47 -4.71
CA HIS A 80 15.37 8.19 -6.13
C HIS A 80 15.07 9.42 -7.00
N ILE A 81 13.96 10.11 -6.77
CA ILE A 81 13.60 11.33 -7.51
C ILE A 81 14.68 12.42 -7.34
N ILE A 82 15.16 12.63 -6.11
CA ILE A 82 16.21 13.62 -5.82
C ILE A 82 17.52 13.24 -6.54
N LEU A 83 17.94 11.98 -6.46
CA LEU A 83 19.19 11.51 -7.05
C LEU A 83 19.19 11.55 -8.59
N HIS A 84 18.02 11.41 -9.20
CA HIS A 84 17.84 11.40 -10.66
C HIS A 84 17.18 12.68 -11.21
N TRP A 85 17.13 13.76 -10.43
CA TRP A 85 16.41 14.99 -10.77
C TRP A 85 16.80 15.58 -12.14
N ASP A 86 18.10 15.65 -12.45
CA ASP A 86 18.58 16.17 -13.74
C ASP A 86 18.08 15.33 -14.93
N MET A 87 18.03 14.00 -14.76
CA MET A 87 17.52 13.09 -15.77
C MET A 87 16.02 13.28 -15.97
N ILE A 88 15.27 13.45 -14.87
CA ILE A 88 13.83 13.72 -14.91
C ILE A 88 13.55 15.02 -15.68
N ILE A 89 14.27 16.10 -15.38
CA ILE A 89 14.14 17.38 -16.11
C ILE A 89 14.44 17.19 -17.60
N CYS A 90 15.55 16.52 -17.94
CA CYS A 90 15.92 16.29 -19.33
C CYS A 90 14.85 15.49 -20.10
N ILE A 91 14.27 14.46 -19.48
CA ILE A 91 13.19 13.67 -20.07
C ILE A 91 11.93 14.53 -20.23
N LEU A 92 11.55 15.30 -19.20
CA LEU A 92 10.37 16.17 -19.25
C LEU A 92 10.51 17.29 -20.30
N ASP A 93 11.69 17.89 -20.44
CA ASP A 93 11.99 18.89 -21.47
C ASP A 93 11.86 18.31 -22.88
N LYS A 94 12.29 17.05 -23.07
CA LYS A 94 12.20 16.35 -24.37
C LYS A 94 10.78 15.88 -24.69
N MET A 95 10.04 15.38 -23.72
CA MET A 95 8.68 14.86 -23.93
C MET A 95 7.63 15.97 -24.02
N ILE A 96 7.81 17.06 -23.25
CA ILE A 96 6.86 18.17 -23.18
C ILE A 96 7.62 19.49 -23.38
N PRO A 97 7.86 19.91 -24.64
CA PRO A 97 8.63 21.11 -24.94
C PRO A 97 7.92 22.41 -24.54
N ARG A 98 6.59 22.39 -24.42
CA ARG A 98 5.79 23.56 -23.99
C ARG A 98 5.82 23.72 -22.47
N LYS A 99 6.51 24.76 -21.98
CA LYS A 99 6.67 25.06 -20.54
C LYS A 99 5.34 25.17 -19.77
N LEU A 100 4.31 25.78 -20.38
CA LEU A 100 2.98 25.90 -19.75
C LEU A 100 2.34 24.53 -19.53
N VAL A 101 2.30 23.67 -20.55
CA VAL A 101 1.74 22.31 -20.47
C VAL A 101 2.47 21.49 -19.41
N ARG A 102 3.80 21.61 -19.35
CA ARG A 102 4.61 20.94 -18.34
C ARG A 102 4.28 21.40 -16.92
N SER A 103 4.13 22.70 -16.70
CA SER A 103 3.76 23.25 -15.39
C SER A 103 2.40 22.72 -14.92
N TRP A 104 1.39 22.75 -15.81
CA TRP A 104 0.07 22.19 -15.52
C TRP A 104 0.12 20.69 -15.23
N PHE A 105 0.89 19.93 -16.01
CA PHE A 105 1.06 18.49 -15.79
C PHE A 105 1.65 18.19 -14.40
N LEU A 106 2.71 18.89 -14.00
CA LEU A 106 3.31 18.73 -12.67
C LEU A 106 2.37 19.18 -11.55
N ALA A 107 1.63 20.27 -11.75
CA ALA A 107 0.64 20.75 -10.77
C ALA A 107 -0.48 19.73 -10.54
N ILE A 108 -1.03 19.14 -11.61
CA ILE A 108 -2.07 18.11 -11.52
C ILE A 108 -1.53 16.88 -10.78
N LEU A 109 -0.33 16.43 -11.14
CA LEU A 109 0.30 15.29 -10.47
C LEU A 109 0.51 15.56 -8.97
N ALA A 110 1.02 16.74 -8.62
CA ALA A 110 1.20 17.15 -7.23
C ALA A 110 -0.12 17.17 -6.46
N ILE A 111 -1.18 17.74 -7.04
CA ILE A 111 -2.52 17.76 -6.43
C ILE A 111 -3.02 16.34 -6.17
N ILE A 112 -2.95 15.44 -7.16
CA ILE A 112 -3.39 14.04 -7.00
C ILE A 112 -2.63 13.36 -5.86
N THR A 113 -1.30 13.49 -5.83
CA THR A 113 -0.48 12.88 -4.77
C THR A 113 -0.83 13.42 -3.39
N LEU A 114 -1.07 14.73 -3.28
CA LEU A 114 -1.41 15.39 -2.03
C LEU A 114 -2.79 14.95 -1.53
N THR A 115 -3.78 14.85 -2.42
CA THR A 115 -5.12 14.38 -2.08
C THR A 115 -5.08 12.96 -1.52
N GLN A 116 -4.34 12.03 -2.13
CA GLN A 116 -4.23 10.65 -1.63
C GLN A 116 -3.58 10.60 -0.23
N PHE A 117 -2.61 11.46 0.04
CA PHE A 117 -1.91 11.50 1.32
C PHE A 117 -2.75 12.15 2.44
N ILE A 118 -3.53 13.18 2.12
CA ILE A 118 -4.34 13.92 3.10
C ILE A 118 -5.67 13.19 3.41
N ASN A 119 -6.23 12.47 2.45
CA ASN A 119 -7.52 11.78 2.58
C ASN A 119 -7.75 11.02 3.91
N PRO A 120 -6.82 10.18 4.42
CA PRO A 120 -7.04 9.48 5.69
C PRO A 120 -7.15 10.39 6.91
N PHE A 121 -6.65 11.63 6.85
CA PHE A 121 -6.75 12.60 7.96
C PHE A 121 -8.04 13.40 7.94
N LEU A 122 -8.71 13.49 6.78
CA LEU A 122 -9.99 14.18 6.62
C LEU A 122 -11.19 13.23 6.71
N ALA A 123 -10.97 11.93 6.58
CA ALA A 123 -12.03 10.93 6.63
C ALA A 123 -12.52 10.71 8.07
N SER A 124 -13.66 11.32 8.42
CA SER A 124 -14.39 10.97 9.64
C SER A 124 -15.07 9.61 9.50
N PRO A 125 -15.02 8.74 10.51
CA PRO A 125 -15.72 7.46 10.45
C PRO A 125 -17.24 7.69 10.44
N ALA A 126 -17.92 7.19 9.42
CA ALA A 126 -19.38 7.11 9.45
C ALA A 126 -19.78 6.01 10.45
N LEU A 127 -20.52 6.39 11.49
CA LEU A 127 -21.08 5.43 12.44
C LEU A 127 -22.27 4.72 11.78
N VAL A 128 -22.02 3.53 11.24
CA VAL A 128 -23.09 2.65 10.75
C VAL A 128 -23.44 1.68 11.87
N SER A 129 -24.65 1.80 12.41
CA SER A 129 -25.19 0.79 13.35
C SER A 129 -25.54 -0.46 12.54
N TYR A 130 -24.83 -1.55 12.79
CA TYR A 130 -25.25 -2.85 12.29
C TYR A 130 -26.45 -3.31 13.12
N GLU A 131 -27.55 -3.65 12.46
CA GLU A 131 -28.61 -4.44 13.10
C GLU A 131 -27.99 -5.80 13.43
N ASN A 132 -27.66 -5.99 14.71
CA ASN A 132 -26.96 -7.17 15.19
C ASN A 132 -27.83 -8.41 14.94
N ASN A 133 -27.54 -9.13 13.85
CA ASN A 133 -28.11 -10.44 13.61
C ASN A 133 -27.38 -11.44 14.54
N TYR A 134 -27.75 -11.46 15.82
CA TYR A 134 -27.28 -12.41 16.84
C TYR A 134 -27.74 -13.86 16.55
N ARG A 135 -27.75 -14.31 15.29
CA ARG A 135 -28.11 -15.68 14.93
C ARG A 135 -27.19 -16.70 15.59
N ASN A 136 -25.90 -16.37 15.72
CA ASN A 136 -24.92 -17.27 16.32
C ASN A 136 -25.10 -17.47 17.83
N THR A 137 -25.69 -16.50 18.55
CA THR A 137 -25.97 -16.64 19.98
C THR A 137 -27.28 -17.40 20.21
N ALA A 138 -28.31 -17.12 19.41
CA ALA A 138 -29.60 -17.80 19.50
C ALA A 138 -29.49 -19.31 19.21
N GLU A 139 -28.74 -19.70 18.16
CA GLU A 139 -28.49 -21.12 17.85
C GLU A 139 -27.69 -21.84 18.94
N ARG A 140 -26.73 -21.16 19.59
CA ARG A 140 -25.95 -21.75 20.67
C ARG A 140 -26.81 -22.04 21.90
N VAL A 141 -27.67 -21.09 22.29
CA VAL A 141 -28.57 -21.22 23.45
C VAL A 141 -29.64 -22.30 23.24
N GLU A 142 -30.09 -22.52 22.00
CA GLU A 142 -31.10 -23.54 21.69
C GLU A 142 -30.51 -24.96 21.57
N SER A 143 -29.18 -25.08 21.41
CA SER A 143 -28.47 -26.37 21.28
C SER A 143 -27.91 -26.96 22.58
N GLU A 144 -27.98 -26.24 23.71
CA GLU A 144 -27.59 -26.75 25.03
C GLU A 144 -28.76 -27.53 25.66
N PRO A 145 -28.64 -28.85 25.88
CA PRO A 145 -29.67 -29.60 26.59
C PRO A 145 -29.65 -29.25 28.09
N ASN A 146 -30.85 -28.96 28.63
CA ASN A 146 -31.15 -28.79 30.05
C ASN A 146 -30.75 -30.01 30.89
#